data_AF-U6DBA6-F1
#
_entry.id   AF-U6DBA6-F1
#
_cell.length_a   1.000
_cell.length_b   1.000
_cell.length_c   1.000
_cell.angle_alpha   90.00
_cell.angle_beta   90.00
_cell.angle_gamma   90.00
#
_symmetry.space_group_name_H-M   'P 1'
#
loop_
_entity.id
_entity.type
_entity.pdbx_description
1 polymer ?
#
loop_
_entity_poly.entity_id
_entity_poly.type
_entity_poly.pdbx_seq_one_letter_code
_entity_poly.pdbx_strand_id
1 'polypeptide(L)'
;VQPGAERERPGAGENWEPRVLPYHPAQPGQAAKKAVRTRYISTELGIRQRLLVAVLTSQATLPTLGVAVNRTLGHRLERVVFLTGSRGRRAPPGMAVVTLGEERPIGHLHLALRHLLEQHGDDFDWFFIVPDATYTEAHGLAPPA
;
A
#
# COMPACT_ATOMS: atom_id res chain seq x y z
N VAL A 1 -28.62 61.64 -12.17
CA VAL A 1 -29.84 60.89 -12.56
C VAL A 1 -29.40 59.44 -12.78
N GLN A 2 -29.90 58.52 -11.95
CA GLN A 2 -29.78 57.04 -12.07
C GLN A 2 -30.47 56.55 -13.37
N PRO A 3 -30.49 55.26 -13.78
CA PRO A 3 -30.17 53.98 -13.07
C PRO A 3 -29.33 53.04 -13.98
N GLY A 4 -29.13 51.73 -13.81
CA GLY A 4 -29.71 50.65 -13.03
C GLY A 4 -29.24 49.32 -13.64
N ALA A 5 -29.16 48.27 -12.83
CA ALA A 5 -28.67 46.95 -13.20
C ALA A 5 -29.53 46.25 -14.27
N GLU A 6 -28.88 45.57 -15.23
CA GLU A 6 -29.48 44.43 -15.93
C GLU A 6 -28.61 43.18 -15.73
N ARG A 7 -29.15 42.29 -14.89
CA ARG A 7 -28.81 40.87 -14.87
C ARG A 7 -29.32 40.27 -16.18
N GLU A 8 -28.43 39.80 -17.05
CA GLU A 8 -28.84 38.91 -18.13
C GLU A 8 -29.33 37.59 -17.52
N ARG A 9 -30.64 37.36 -17.67
CA ARG A 9 -31.31 36.10 -17.38
C ARG A 9 -30.78 35.02 -18.35
N PRO A 10 -30.75 33.75 -17.94
CA PRO A 10 -30.31 32.66 -18.81
C PRO A 10 -31.28 32.58 -19.98
N GLY A 11 -30.81 32.96 -21.17
CA GLY A 11 -31.54 32.86 -22.40
C GLY A 11 -31.84 31.39 -22.69
N ALA A 12 -33.11 31.05 -22.58
CA ALA A 12 -33.70 29.83 -23.07
C ALA A 12 -33.37 29.65 -24.56
N GLY A 13 -32.91 28.46 -24.91
CA GLY A 13 -32.52 28.10 -26.27
C GLY A 13 -31.18 27.40 -26.30
N GLU A 14 -31.06 26.30 -25.55
CA GLU A 14 -29.94 25.40 -25.68
C GLU A 14 -29.95 24.79 -27.09
N ASN A 15 -29.26 25.44 -28.03
CA ASN A 15 -28.85 24.81 -29.27
C ASN A 15 -27.73 23.83 -28.94
N TRP A 16 -28.11 22.63 -28.52
CA TRP A 16 -27.23 21.46 -28.33
C TRP A 16 -26.78 20.87 -29.68
N GLU A 17 -26.38 21.72 -30.62
CA GLU A 17 -25.82 21.24 -31.88
C GLU A 17 -24.33 20.93 -31.69
N PRO A 18 -23.87 19.74 -32.09
CA PRO A 18 -22.47 19.36 -31.94
C PRO A 18 -21.61 20.28 -32.82
N ARG A 19 -20.90 21.21 -32.18
CA ARG A 19 -19.90 22.05 -32.86
C ARG A 19 -18.62 21.25 -33.01
N VAL A 20 -18.27 20.90 -34.25
CA VAL A 20 -16.99 20.27 -34.56
C VAL A 20 -15.89 21.34 -34.42
N LEU A 21 -15.14 21.26 -33.33
CA LEU A 21 -13.97 22.12 -33.13
C LEU A 21 -12.82 21.62 -34.04
N PRO A 22 -12.28 22.47 -34.92
CA PRO A 22 -11.15 22.08 -35.76
C PRO A 22 -9.94 21.75 -34.89
N TYR A 23 -9.34 20.58 -35.14
CA TYR A 23 -8.14 20.16 -34.46
C TYR A 23 -6.97 21.04 -34.88
N HIS A 24 -6.51 21.90 -33.98
CA HIS A 24 -5.25 22.61 -34.13
C HIS A 24 -4.14 21.77 -33.48
N PRO A 25 -3.23 21.18 -34.27
CA PRO A 25 -2.09 20.47 -33.70
C PRO A 25 -1.27 21.44 -32.84
N ALA A 26 -0.84 20.97 -31.68
CA ALA A 26 0.03 21.74 -30.80
C ALA A 26 1.28 22.16 -31.59
N GLN A 27 1.58 23.46 -31.59
CA GLN A 27 2.76 24.00 -32.27
C GLN A 27 4.02 23.29 -31.77
N PRO A 28 4.94 22.86 -32.65
CA PRO A 28 6.19 22.22 -32.24
C PRO A 28 7.03 23.23 -31.47
N GLY A 29 7.00 23.13 -30.14
CA GLY A 29 7.68 24.05 -29.22
C GLY A 29 6.91 24.39 -27.94
N GLN A 30 5.59 24.14 -27.88
CA GLN A 30 4.86 24.26 -26.62
C GLN A 30 5.09 23.02 -25.75
N ALA A 31 5.85 23.19 -24.66
CA ALA A 31 6.00 22.17 -23.64
C ALA A 31 4.61 21.77 -23.12
N ALA A 32 4.25 20.50 -23.31
CA ALA A 32 3.01 19.94 -22.77
C ALA A 32 2.94 20.28 -21.27
N LYS A 33 1.85 20.93 -20.84
CA LYS A 33 1.60 21.18 -19.42
C LYS A 33 1.69 19.82 -18.70
N LYS A 34 2.63 19.68 -17.77
CA LYS A 34 2.84 18.44 -17.01
C LYS A 34 1.49 17.99 -16.46
N ALA A 35 1.00 16.85 -16.95
CA ALA A 35 -0.20 16.25 -16.42
C ALA A 35 0.03 15.96 -14.94
N VAL A 36 -0.70 16.65 -14.07
CA VAL A 36 -0.73 16.36 -12.64
C VAL A 36 -1.47 15.03 -12.52
N ARG A 37 -0.73 13.94 -12.34
CA ARG A 37 -1.33 12.66 -12.02
C ARG A 37 -1.86 12.74 -10.59
N THR A 38 -3.18 12.71 -10.44
CA THR A 38 -3.80 12.52 -9.13
C THR A 38 -3.31 11.19 -8.57
N ARG A 39 -2.67 11.23 -7.40
CA ARG A 39 -2.22 10.01 -6.72
C ARG A 39 -3.44 9.39 -6.05
N TYR A 40 -3.78 8.16 -6.43
CA TYR A 40 -4.80 7.38 -5.73
C TYR A 40 -4.25 6.96 -4.38
N ILE A 41 -4.89 7.40 -3.30
CA ILE A 41 -4.58 7.01 -1.92
C ILE A 41 -5.80 6.22 -1.42
N SER A 42 -5.79 4.90 -1.65
CA SER A 42 -6.89 3.98 -1.32
C SER A 42 -7.29 4.02 0.16
N THR A 43 -6.35 4.31 1.05
CA THR A 43 -6.55 4.29 2.50
C THR A 43 -7.42 5.45 2.98
N GLU A 44 -7.37 6.62 2.33
CA GLU A 44 -8.24 7.78 2.61
C GLU A 44 -9.70 7.54 2.17
N LEU A 45 -9.92 6.55 1.30
CA LEU A 45 -11.24 6.06 0.91
C LEU A 45 -11.75 4.91 1.81
N GLY A 46 -11.00 4.55 2.86
CA GLY A 46 -11.34 3.45 3.77
C GLY A 46 -11.09 2.05 3.19
N ILE A 47 -10.37 1.95 2.06
CA ILE A 47 -10.03 0.65 1.46
C ILE A 47 -8.73 0.16 2.12
N ARG A 48 -8.88 -0.81 3.03
CA ARG A 48 -7.79 -1.48 3.74
C ARG A 48 -7.49 -2.84 3.11
N GLN A 49 -6.24 -3.27 3.23
CA GLN A 49 -5.84 -4.64 2.98
C GLN A 49 -6.34 -5.51 4.13
N ARG A 50 -6.68 -6.77 3.86
CA ARG A 50 -7.39 -7.58 4.86
C ARG A 50 -6.43 -8.16 5.88
N LEU A 51 -5.25 -8.61 5.45
CA LEU A 51 -4.35 -9.38 6.31
C LEU A 51 -2.88 -9.09 6.04
N LEU A 52 -2.15 -8.75 7.11
CA LEU A 52 -0.70 -8.74 7.15
C LEU A 52 -0.18 -9.89 7.99
N VAL A 53 0.74 -10.68 7.42
CA VAL A 53 1.47 -11.72 8.13
C VAL A 53 2.85 -11.25 8.53
N ALA A 54 3.13 -11.28 9.83
CA ALA A 54 4.42 -10.95 10.39
C ALA A 54 5.10 -12.21 10.91
N VAL A 55 6.21 -12.57 10.26
CA VAL A 55 7.00 -13.73 10.59
C VAL A 55 8.14 -13.31 11.52
N LEU A 56 8.13 -13.80 12.75
CA LEU A 56 9.21 -13.61 13.71
C LEU A 56 10.34 -14.56 13.35
N THR A 57 11.51 -14.02 13.04
CA THR A 57 12.67 -14.80 12.57
C THR A 57 13.97 -14.22 13.11
N SER A 58 15.07 -14.94 12.94
CA SER A 58 16.40 -14.53 13.35
C SER A 58 17.33 -14.47 12.15
N GLN A 59 18.47 -13.78 12.27
CA GLN A 59 19.46 -13.79 11.19
C GLN A 59 20.03 -15.18 10.90
N ALA A 60 19.99 -16.09 11.87
CA ALA A 60 20.42 -17.47 11.69
C ALA A 60 19.43 -18.30 10.87
N THR A 61 18.13 -18.08 11.06
CA THR A 61 17.04 -18.88 10.46
C THR A 61 16.42 -18.24 9.22
N LEU A 62 16.61 -16.92 9.02
CA LEU A 62 16.15 -16.17 7.86
C LEU A 62 16.55 -16.80 6.50
N PRO A 63 17.82 -17.21 6.25
CA PRO A 63 18.20 -17.77 4.95
C PRO A 63 17.65 -19.19 4.69
N THR A 64 17.13 -19.87 5.71
CA THR A 64 16.62 -21.24 5.63
C THR A 64 15.09 -21.27 5.81
N LEU A 65 14.62 -21.16 7.05
CA LEU A 65 13.20 -21.19 7.41
C LEU A 65 12.47 -19.97 6.86
N GLY A 66 13.05 -18.77 6.99
CA GLY A 66 12.45 -17.54 6.45
C GLY A 66 12.21 -17.63 4.94
N VAL A 67 13.18 -18.17 4.19
CA VAL A 67 13.05 -18.40 2.74
C VAL A 67 11.97 -19.46 2.44
N ALA A 68 11.91 -20.54 3.22
CA ALA A 68 10.88 -21.57 3.06
C ALA A 68 9.47 -21.00 3.26
N VAL A 69 9.27 -20.21 4.33
CA VAL A 69 8.01 -19.51 4.61
C VAL A 69 7.68 -18.51 3.51
N ASN A 70 8.66 -17.76 2.99
CA ASN A 70 8.42 -16.82 1.89
C ASN A 70 7.97 -17.52 0.61
N ARG A 71 8.55 -18.70 0.31
CA ARG A 71 8.16 -19.50 -0.86
C ARG A 71 6.74 -20.04 -0.73
N THR A 72 6.25 -20.33 0.46
CA THR A 72 4.90 -20.90 0.66
C THR A 72 3.83 -19.82 0.85
N LEU A 73 4.10 -18.76 1.60
CA LEU A 73 3.14 -17.71 1.95
C LEU A 73 3.24 -16.47 1.05
N GLY A 74 4.44 -16.11 0.61
CA GLY A 74 4.72 -14.79 0.01
C GLY A 74 4.00 -14.51 -1.31
N HIS A 75 3.59 -15.55 -2.05
CA HIS A 75 2.82 -15.39 -3.29
C HIS A 75 1.31 -15.59 -3.10
N ARG A 76 0.87 -16.05 -1.92
CA ARG A 76 -0.52 -16.41 -1.64
C ARG A 76 -1.24 -15.37 -0.77
N LEU A 77 -0.48 -14.54 -0.07
CA LEU A 77 -0.99 -13.54 0.86
C LEU A 77 -0.65 -12.14 0.37
N GLU A 78 -1.48 -11.17 0.76
CA GLU A 78 -1.37 -9.77 0.34
C GLU A 78 -0.05 -9.14 0.81
N ARG A 79 0.32 -9.38 2.07
CA ARG A 79 1.53 -8.83 2.67
C ARG A 79 2.15 -9.81 3.67
N VAL A 80 3.42 -10.13 3.45
CA VAL A 80 4.26 -10.89 4.39
C VAL A 80 5.49 -10.07 4.73
N VAL A 81 5.75 -9.87 6.02
CA VAL A 81 6.94 -9.18 6.54
C VAL A 81 7.71 -10.08 7.48
N PHE A 82 9.03 -10.03 7.40
CA PHE A 82 9.94 -10.83 8.22
C PHE A 82 10.63 -9.91 9.23
N LEU A 83 10.42 -10.16 10.51
CA LEU A 83 10.92 -9.35 11.60
C LEU A 83 12.15 -10.03 12.21
N THR A 84 13.25 -9.29 12.30
CA THR A 84 14.56 -9.80 12.76
C THR A 84 15.11 -8.96 13.91
N GLY A 85 15.73 -9.63 14.88
CA GLY A 85 16.27 -8.94 16.05
C GLY A 85 17.52 -8.12 15.74
N SER A 86 18.46 -8.71 15.02
CA SER A 86 19.72 -8.08 14.64
C SER A 86 19.79 -7.82 13.13
N ARG A 87 20.64 -6.87 12.74
CA ARG A 87 20.87 -6.54 11.33
C ARG A 87 21.78 -7.59 10.70
N GLY A 88 21.28 -8.28 9.69
CA GLY A 88 22.04 -9.27 8.94
C GLY A 88 22.98 -8.68 7.89
N ARG A 89 23.83 -9.54 7.33
CA ARG A 89 24.72 -9.18 6.21
C ARG A 89 23.96 -8.85 4.93
N ARG A 90 22.87 -9.60 4.63
CA ARG A 90 22.01 -9.36 3.45
C ARG A 90 20.69 -10.13 3.58
N ALA A 91 19.57 -9.45 3.37
CA ALA A 91 18.26 -10.10 3.25
C ALA A 91 18.17 -10.85 1.91
N PRO A 92 17.52 -12.03 1.87
CA PRO A 92 17.28 -12.72 0.61
C PRO A 92 16.44 -11.85 -0.36
N PRO A 93 16.67 -11.93 -1.67
CA PRO A 93 15.99 -11.09 -2.65
C PRO A 93 14.48 -11.33 -2.65
N GLY A 94 13.70 -10.26 -2.73
CA GLY A 94 12.24 -10.33 -2.77
C GLY A 94 11.56 -10.57 -1.42
N MET A 95 12.31 -10.59 -0.30
CA MET A 95 11.75 -10.66 1.05
C MET A 95 11.69 -9.27 1.69
N ALA A 96 10.54 -8.93 2.28
CA ALA A 96 10.40 -7.72 3.08
C ALA A 96 10.92 -7.98 4.50
N VAL A 97 12.18 -7.66 4.76
CA VAL A 97 12.83 -7.89 6.07
C VAL A 97 12.98 -6.57 6.82
N VAL A 98 12.53 -6.56 8.07
CA VAL A 98 12.66 -5.43 9.01
C VAL A 98 13.54 -5.86 10.18
N THR A 99 14.44 -4.97 10.60
CA THR A 99 15.27 -5.19 11.78
C THR A 99 14.76 -4.30 12.93
N LEU A 100 14.40 -4.94 14.04
CA LEU A 100 13.82 -4.28 15.22
C LEU A 100 14.85 -3.90 16.28
N GLY A 101 16.06 -4.49 16.24
CA GLY A 101 17.14 -4.18 17.18
C GLY A 101 17.03 -4.90 18.52
N GLU A 102 16.24 -5.97 18.62
CA GLU A 102 16.13 -6.78 19.84
C GLU A 102 16.09 -8.28 19.54
N GLU A 103 16.98 -9.04 20.16
CA GLU A 103 17.14 -10.48 20.01
C GLU A 103 16.39 -11.29 21.07
N ARG A 104 16.07 -10.70 22.24
CA ARG A 104 15.32 -11.43 23.27
C ARG A 104 13.89 -11.69 22.80
N PRO A 105 13.34 -12.91 22.92
CA PRO A 105 12.03 -13.24 22.37
C PRO A 105 10.89 -12.31 22.79
N ILE A 106 10.82 -11.95 24.08
CA ILE A 106 9.77 -11.07 24.62
C ILE A 106 9.91 -9.65 24.06
N GLY A 107 11.13 -9.10 24.05
CA GLY A 107 11.39 -7.77 23.51
C GLY A 107 11.18 -7.72 22.00
N HIS A 108 11.54 -8.79 21.30
CA HIS A 108 11.35 -8.94 19.87
C HIS A 108 9.86 -8.89 19.50
N LEU A 109 9.01 -9.64 20.20
CA LEU A 109 7.57 -9.60 20.01
C LEU A 109 6.96 -8.22 20.34
N HIS A 110 7.41 -7.58 21.42
CA HIS A 110 6.94 -6.24 21.79
C HIS A 110 7.24 -5.22 20.69
N LEU A 111 8.48 -5.18 20.20
CA LEU A 111 8.87 -4.27 19.12
C LEU A 111 8.19 -4.63 17.80
N ALA A 112 7.95 -5.92 17.54
CA ALA A 112 7.20 -6.37 16.38
C ALA A 112 5.78 -5.80 16.39
N LEU A 113 5.05 -5.97 17.50
CA LEU A 113 3.69 -5.43 17.67
C LEU A 113 3.67 -3.91 17.50
N ARG A 114 4.59 -3.22 18.17
CA ARG A 114 4.72 -1.76 18.06
C ARG A 114 4.96 -1.33 16.61
N HIS A 115 5.90 -1.96 15.92
CA HIS A 115 6.23 -1.65 14.54
C HIS A 115 5.05 -1.87 13.60
N LEU A 116 4.32 -2.98 13.75
CA LEU A 116 3.14 -3.27 12.94
C LEU A 116 2.03 -2.24 13.15
N LEU A 117 1.76 -1.85 14.40
CA LEU A 117 0.74 -0.86 14.70
C LEU A 117 1.11 0.53 14.16
N GLU A 118 2.37 0.95 14.36
CA GLU A 118 2.83 2.27 13.92
C GLU A 118 2.94 2.40 12.39
N GLN A 119 3.29 1.32 11.68
CA GLN A 119 3.51 1.38 10.23
C GLN A 119 2.32 0.89 9.39
N HIS A 120 1.47 0.05 9.95
CA HIS A 120 0.45 -0.68 9.19
C HIS A 120 -0.93 -0.68 9.87
N GLY A 121 -1.08 -0.04 11.04
CA GLY A 121 -2.34 -0.02 11.79
C GLY A 121 -3.53 0.57 11.03
N ASP A 122 -3.28 1.51 10.11
CA ASP A 122 -4.32 2.12 9.29
C ASP A 122 -4.53 1.43 7.94
N ASP A 123 -3.60 0.58 7.53
CA ASP A 123 -3.56 -0.06 6.21
C ASP A 123 -4.21 -1.45 6.22
N PHE A 124 -4.19 -2.14 7.36
CA PHE A 124 -4.63 -3.53 7.48
C PHE A 124 -5.68 -3.73 8.56
N ASP A 125 -6.65 -4.62 8.31
CA ASP A 125 -7.68 -4.98 9.28
C ASP A 125 -7.20 -6.03 10.29
N TRP A 126 -6.41 -7.01 9.82
CA TRP A 126 -5.95 -8.14 10.62
C TRP A 126 -4.42 -8.30 10.57
N PHE A 127 -3.86 -8.68 11.72
CA PHE A 127 -2.45 -9.03 11.86
C PHE A 127 -2.33 -10.48 12.34
N PHE A 128 -1.53 -11.27 11.63
CA PHE A 128 -1.19 -12.62 12.05
C PHE A 128 0.33 -12.71 12.30
N ILE A 129 0.70 -12.94 13.55
CA ILE A 129 2.10 -13.00 13.98
C ILE A 129 2.48 -14.45 14.26
N VAL A 130 3.56 -14.93 13.66
CA VAL A 130 3.95 -16.35 13.75
C VAL A 130 5.47 -16.51 13.73
N PRO A 131 6.06 -17.45 14.49
CA PRO A 131 7.46 -17.82 14.33
C PRO A 131 7.76 -18.49 12.98
N ASP A 132 8.96 -18.31 12.45
CA ASP A 132 9.41 -18.96 11.21
C ASP A 132 9.51 -20.50 11.29
N ALA A 133 9.52 -21.07 12.49
CA ALA A 133 9.51 -22.51 12.74
C ALA A 133 8.11 -23.15 12.67
N THR A 134 7.05 -22.35 12.51
CA THR A 134 5.67 -22.84 12.49
C THR A 134 5.17 -22.98 11.06
N TYR A 135 4.68 -24.17 10.70
CA TYR A 135 3.98 -24.36 9.43
C TYR A 135 2.60 -23.69 9.49
N THR A 136 2.30 -22.85 8.52
CA THR A 136 1.00 -22.19 8.38
C THR A 136 0.46 -22.42 6.97
N GLU A 137 -0.79 -22.84 6.86
CA GLU A 137 -1.47 -22.98 5.58
C GLU A 137 -2.09 -21.63 5.16
N ALA A 138 -1.72 -21.13 3.98
CA ALA A 138 -2.21 -19.84 3.48
C ALA A 138 -3.73 -19.80 3.25
N HIS A 139 -4.33 -20.91 2.79
CA HIS A 139 -5.77 -20.95 2.50
C HIS A 139 -6.63 -20.84 3.76
N GLY A 140 -6.19 -21.45 4.87
CA GLY A 140 -6.89 -21.33 6.16
C GLY A 140 -6.74 -19.96 6.82
N LEU A 141 -5.77 -19.16 6.37
CA LEU A 141 -5.48 -17.85 6.93
C LEU A 141 -6.23 -16.70 6.22
N ALA A 142 -6.61 -16.92 4.96
CA ALA A 142 -7.34 -15.92 4.19
C ALA A 142 -8.73 -15.71 4.83
N PRO A 143 -9.07 -14.48 5.25
CA PRO A 143 -10.39 -14.22 5.81
C PRO A 143 -11.48 -14.48 4.75
N PRO A 144 -12.66 -14.98 5.13
CA PRO A 144 -13.71 -15.36 4.19
C PRO A 144 -14.08 -14.18 3.29
N ALA A 145 -14.17 -14.40 1.98
CA ALA A 145 -14.50 -13.38 0.98
C ALA A 145 -15.88 -12.74 1.22
#